data_AF-A0A1B6K4R3-F1
#
_entry.id   AF-A0A1B6K4R3-F1
#
_cell.length_a   1.000
_cell.length_b   1.000
_cell.length_c   1.000
_cell.angle_alpha   90.00
_cell.angle_beta   90.00
_cell.angle_gamma   90.00
#
_symmetry.space_group_name_H-M   'P 1'
#
loop_
_entity.id
_entity.type
_entity.pdbx_description
1 polymer ?
#
loop_
_entity_poly.entity_id
_entity_poly.type
_entity_poly.pdbx_seq_one_letter_code
_entity_poly.pdbx_strand_id
1 'polypeptide(L)'
;LDVEDLQKYGSINPVVASTIPKPYMKGLIKMMGALREAFLPVEDKRGWVKEPVALAATFEDGLYVQAVIDALRKSSANKEWVKVTIITEEPDPNPLLSAAVRRSGGISI
;
A
#
# COMPACT_ATOMS: atom_id res chain seq x y z
N LEU A 1 20.07 -5.09 6.07
CA LEU A 1 20.54 -4.29 4.92
C LEU A 1 19.82 -2.95 4.98
N ASP A 2 20.47 -1.94 5.53
CA ASP A 2 19.96 -0.56 5.51
C ASP A 2 20.47 0.18 4.26
N VAL A 3 19.81 1.29 3.90
CA VAL A 3 20.09 2.04 2.65
C VAL A 3 21.50 2.61 2.64
N GLU A 4 22.00 2.96 3.83
CA GLU A 4 23.36 3.44 4.05
C GLU A 4 24.41 2.36 3.73
N ASP A 5 24.08 1.07 3.91
CA ASP A 5 24.98 -0.04 3.58
C ASP A 5 25.12 -0.20 2.06
N LEU A 6 24.01 -0.12 1.30
CA LEU A 6 24.05 -0.30 -0.16
C LEU A 6 24.75 0.85 -0.88
N GLN A 7 24.63 2.07 -0.38
CA GLN A 7 25.31 3.25 -0.91
C GLN A 7 26.84 3.16 -0.69
N LYS A 8 27.26 2.49 0.39
CA LYS A 8 28.67 2.26 0.74
C LYS A 8 29.34 1.18 -0.13
N TYR A 9 28.56 0.24 -0.68
CA TYR A 9 29.04 -0.85 -1.55
C TYR A 9 29.12 -0.49 -3.05
N GLY A 10 28.93 0.78 -3.43
CA GLY A 10 29.10 1.23 -4.83
C GLY A 10 28.14 0.58 -5.84
N SER A 11 27.07 -0.07 -5.36
CA SER A 11 26.19 -0.91 -6.17
C SER A 11 24.98 -0.18 -6.78
N ILE A 12 24.82 1.12 -6.49
CA ILE A 12 23.73 1.95 -7.01
C ILE A 12 24.33 3.11 -7.78
N ASN A 13 23.85 3.31 -9.01
CA ASN A 13 24.23 4.45 -9.83
C ASN A 13 23.93 5.77 -9.07
N PRO A 14 24.89 6.70 -8.93
CA PRO A 14 24.73 7.94 -8.16
C PRO A 14 23.59 8.85 -8.66
N VAL A 15 23.24 8.77 -9.96
CA VAL A 15 22.09 9.50 -10.54
C VAL A 15 20.76 8.90 -10.07
N VAL A 16 20.68 7.58 -9.91
CA VAL A 16 19.49 6.91 -9.39
C VAL A 16 19.34 7.20 -7.89
N ALA A 17 20.45 7.26 -7.16
CA ALA A 17 20.49 7.61 -5.74
C ALA A 17 20.02 9.05 -5.44
N SER A 18 20.21 9.99 -6.37
CA SER A 18 19.74 11.38 -6.21
C SER A 18 18.30 11.59 -6.70
N THR A 19 17.79 10.72 -7.58
CA THR A 19 16.46 10.88 -8.19
C THR A 19 15.36 10.18 -7.39
N ILE A 20 15.67 9.05 -6.74
CA ILE A 20 14.68 8.26 -6.01
C ILE A 20 14.72 8.63 -4.51
N PRO A 21 13.59 9.07 -3.91
CA PRO A 21 13.50 9.29 -2.48
C PRO A 21 13.97 8.08 -1.65
N LYS A 22 14.80 8.34 -0.64
CA LYS A 22 15.40 7.31 0.24
C LYS A 22 14.39 6.29 0.80
N PRO A 23 13.17 6.66 1.23
CA PRO A 23 12.19 5.69 1.73
C PRO A 23 11.82 4.62 0.69
N TYR A 24 11.68 5.01 -0.58
CA TYR A 24 11.35 4.07 -1.65
C TYR A 24 12.50 3.11 -1.94
N MET A 25 13.73 3.64 -1.98
CA MET A 25 14.93 2.82 -2.16
C MET A 25 15.10 1.82 -1.02
N LYS A 26 14.86 2.25 0.24
CA LYS A 26 14.87 1.39 1.42
C LYS A 26 13.82 0.28 1.33
N GLY A 27 12.59 0.62 0.91
CA GLY A 27 11.52 -0.35 0.70
C GLY A 27 11.90 -1.40 -0.35
N LEU A 28 12.40 -0.96 -1.51
CA LEU A 28 12.80 -1.83 -2.61
C LEU A 28 13.91 -2.82 -2.21
N ILE A 29 14.95 -2.35 -1.54
CA ILE A 29 16.06 -3.19 -1.06
C ILE A 29 15.54 -4.25 -0.08
N LYS A 30 14.68 -3.86 0.88
CA LYS A 30 14.08 -4.79 1.84
C LYS A 30 13.21 -5.83 1.15
N MET A 31 12.40 -5.43 0.16
CA MET A 31 11.58 -6.35 -0.62
C MET A 31 12.43 -7.38 -1.37
N MET A 32 13.50 -6.94 -2.06
CA MET A 32 14.43 -7.85 -2.73
C MET A 32 15.12 -8.81 -1.75
N GLY A 33 15.48 -8.33 -0.55
CA GLY A 33 16.05 -9.14 0.52
C GLY A 33 15.09 -10.23 0.99
N ALA A 34 13.85 -9.86 1.35
CA ALA A 34 12.82 -10.80 1.77
C ALA A 34 12.48 -11.83 0.68
N LEU A 35 12.48 -11.40 -0.59
CA LEU A 35 12.30 -12.30 -1.72
C LEU A 35 13.44 -13.31 -1.81
N ARG A 36 14.70 -12.86 -1.74
CA ARG A 36 15.86 -13.77 -1.73
C ARG A 36 15.78 -14.78 -0.59
N GLU A 37 15.36 -14.36 0.60
CA GLU A 37 15.16 -15.21 1.77
C GLU A 37 14.05 -16.25 1.57
N ALA A 38 12.93 -15.89 0.94
CA ALA A 38 11.83 -16.81 0.68
C ALA A 38 12.19 -17.97 -0.27
N PHE A 39 13.22 -17.79 -1.10
CA PHE A 39 13.70 -18.79 -2.08
C PHE A 39 15.06 -19.41 -1.71
N LEU A 40 15.63 -19.09 -0.54
CA LEU A 40 16.81 -19.79 -0.04
C LEU A 40 16.46 -21.27 0.20
N PRO A 41 17.35 -22.23 -0.15
CA PRO A 41 17.04 -23.64 -0.02
C PRO A 41 16.76 -23.99 1.44
N VAL A 42 15.54 -24.43 1.73
CA VAL A 42 15.25 -25.11 2.98
C VAL A 42 15.62 -26.57 2.74
N GLU A 43 16.59 -27.09 3.50
CA GLU A 43 17.22 -28.40 3.23
C GLU A 43 16.23 -29.58 3.11
N ASP A 44 14.99 -29.42 3.58
CA ASP A 44 13.92 -30.43 3.51
C ASP A 44 12.61 -29.99 2.82
N LYS A 45 12.52 -28.77 2.26
CA LYS A 45 11.28 -28.29 1.61
C LYS A 45 11.57 -27.78 0.20
N ARG A 46 11.14 -28.56 -0.80
CA ARG A 46 11.03 -28.09 -2.19
C ARG A 46 9.87 -27.09 -2.27
N GLY A 47 10.10 -25.83 -1.93
CA GLY A 47 9.07 -24.79 -1.98
C GLY A 47 9.51 -23.48 -1.33
N TRP A 48 8.73 -22.43 -1.54
CA TRP A 48 8.92 -21.13 -0.91
C TRP A 48 8.23 -21.11 0.47
N VAL A 49 8.76 -20.32 1.41
CA VAL A 49 8.21 -20.17 2.77
C VAL A 49 7.01 -19.21 2.72
N LYS A 50 5.85 -19.62 3.26
CA LYS A 50 4.57 -18.87 3.14
C LYS A 50 4.48 -17.68 4.09
N GLU A 51 5.06 -17.79 5.28
CA GLU A 51 4.95 -16.81 6.36
C GLU A 51 5.41 -15.39 5.94
N PRO A 52 6.55 -15.20 5.23
CA PRO A 52 6.95 -13.88 4.75
C PRO A 52 5.94 -13.21 3.81
N VAL A 53 5.24 -13.97 2.96
CA VAL A 53 4.24 -13.42 2.04
C VAL A 53 2.94 -13.11 2.76
N ALA A 54 2.58 -13.89 3.78
CA ALA A 54 1.41 -13.62 4.61
C ALA A 54 1.54 -12.31 5.42
N LEU A 55 2.77 -11.86 5.70
CA LEU A 55 3.05 -10.60 6.39
C LEU A 55 3.32 -9.42 5.44
N ALA A 56 3.35 -9.66 4.13
CA ALA A 56 3.59 -8.61 3.16
C ALA A 56 2.37 -7.69 3.07
N ALA A 57 2.62 -6.37 2.97
CA ALA A 57 1.56 -5.41 2.74
C ALA A 57 0.85 -5.71 1.42
N THR A 58 -0.48 -5.69 1.48
CA THR A 58 -1.37 -5.94 0.34
C THR A 58 -1.74 -4.63 -0.37
N PHE A 59 -2.43 -4.74 -1.51
CA PHE A 59 -2.96 -3.57 -2.19
C PHE A 59 -4.02 -2.85 -1.33
N GLU A 60 -4.85 -3.63 -0.63
CA GLU A 60 -5.90 -3.18 0.27
C GLU A 60 -5.32 -2.39 1.47
N ASP A 61 -4.17 -2.80 1.98
CA ASP A 61 -3.44 -2.04 3.02
C ASP A 61 -3.01 -0.66 2.48
N GLY A 62 -2.54 -0.61 1.23
CA GLY A 62 -2.21 0.64 0.55
C GLY A 62 -3.42 1.56 0.38
N LEU A 63 -4.56 1.01 -0.06
CA LEU A 63 -5.80 1.74 -0.22
C LEU A 63 -6.31 2.31 1.11
N TYR A 64 -6.20 1.53 2.19
CA TYR A 64 -6.54 1.99 3.54
C TYR A 64 -5.67 3.17 3.98
N VAL A 65 -4.34 3.06 3.82
CA VAL A 65 -3.41 4.14 4.16
C VAL A 65 -3.75 5.42 3.39
N GLN A 66 -4.10 5.29 2.10
CA GLN A 66 -4.52 6.44 1.30
C GLN A 66 -5.81 7.07 1.83
N ALA A 67 -6.84 6.27 2.14
CA ALA A 67 -8.09 6.77 2.72
C ALA A 67 -7.88 7.48 4.07
N VAL A 68 -6.97 6.97 4.90
CA VAL A 68 -6.60 7.59 6.18
C VAL A 68 -5.91 8.94 5.96
N ILE A 69 -4.94 9.01 5.05
CA ILE A 69 -4.23 10.26 4.73
C ILE A 69 -5.21 11.32 4.23
N ASP A 70 -6.15 10.95 3.37
CA ASP A 70 -7.14 11.89 2.83
C ASP A 70 -8.13 12.36 3.89
N ALA A 71 -8.60 11.47 4.77
CA ALA A 71 -9.42 11.84 5.92
C ALA A 71 -8.66 12.78 6.88
N LEU A 72 -7.38 12.52 7.13
CA LEU A 72 -6.53 13.37 7.96
C LEU A 72 -6.33 14.77 7.36
N ARG A 73 -6.10 14.85 6.04
CA ARG A 73 -6.01 16.14 5.32
C ARG A 73 -7.30 16.95 5.46
N LYS A 74 -8.46 16.31 5.25
CA LYS A 74 -9.78 16.95 5.41
C LYS A 74 -10.03 17.40 6.85
N SER A 75 -9.75 16.52 7.82
CA SER A 75 -9.89 16.83 9.25
C SER A 75 -9.05 18.05 9.65
N SER A 76 -7.79 18.11 9.18
CA SER A 76 -6.89 19.23 9.46
C SER A 76 -7.37 20.55 8.86
N ALA A 77 -7.91 20.53 7.64
CA ALA A 77 -8.45 21.70 6.96
C ALA A 77 -9.72 22.23 7.64
N ASN A 78 -10.63 21.32 8.00
CA ASN A 78 -11.95 21.67 8.53
C ASN A 78 -12.00 21.82 10.06
N LYS A 79 -10.93 21.39 10.77
CA LYS A 79 -10.86 21.35 12.24
C LYS A 79 -11.98 20.51 12.87
N GLU A 80 -12.34 19.42 12.21
CA GLU A 80 -13.40 18.51 12.64
C GLU A 80 -12.99 17.04 12.57
N TRP A 81 -13.75 16.19 13.27
CA TRP A 81 -13.58 14.74 13.19
C TRP A 81 -14.10 14.25 11.83
N VAL A 82 -13.23 13.62 11.04
CA VAL A 82 -13.58 13.05 9.74
C VAL A 82 -13.46 11.54 9.81
N LYS A 83 -14.54 10.84 9.44
CA LYS A 83 -14.55 9.38 9.37
C LYS A 83 -13.73 8.89 8.17
N VAL A 84 -12.81 7.97 8.41
CA VAL A 84 -12.09 7.26 7.34
C VAL A 84 -13.08 6.40 6.57
N THR A 85 -13.20 6.64 5.26
CA THR A 85 -14.09 5.88 4.37
C THR A 85 -13.26 5.23 3.27
N ILE A 86 -13.23 3.89 3.27
CA ILE A 86 -12.55 3.10 2.26
C ILE A 86 -13.52 2.91 1.11
N ILE A 87 -13.12 3.29 -0.11
CA ILE A 87 -13.92 3.05 -1.31
C ILE A 87 -13.75 1.58 -1.67
N THR A 88 -14.72 0.75 -1.30
CA THR A 88 -14.72 -0.70 -1.58
C THR A 88 -15.46 -1.05 -2.87
N GLU A 89 -16.16 -0.09 -3.46
CA GLU A 89 -16.92 -0.25 -4.71
C GLU A 89 -16.34 0.67 -5.79
N GLU A 90 -16.28 0.16 -7.01
CA GLU A 90 -15.93 0.96 -8.17
C GLU A 90 -16.96 2.11 -8.31
N PRO A 91 -16.52 3.37 -8.52
CA PRO A 91 -17.44 4.48 -8.62
C PRO A 91 -18.42 4.22 -9.79
N ASP A 92 -19.71 4.17 -9.46
CA ASP A 92 -20.78 3.92 -10.42
C ASP A 92 -20.60 4.87 -11.62
N PRO A 93 -20.46 4.35 -12.85
CA PRO A 93 -20.25 5.16 -14.03
C PRO A 93 -21.38 6.18 -14.27
N ASN A 94 -22.54 6.01 -13.61
CA ASN A 94 -23.61 7.00 -13.64
C ASN A 94 -24.04 7.44 -12.22
N PRO A 95 -23.39 8.46 -11.63
CA PRO A 95 -23.68 8.92 -10.28
C PRO A 95 -25.11 9.47 -10.09
N LEU A 96 -25.81 9.82 -11.18
CA LEU A 96 -27.21 10.27 -11.13
C LEU A 96 -28.16 9.11 -10.83
N LEU A 97 -27.87 7.90 -11.31
CA LEU A 97 -28.73 6.73 -11.10
C LEU A 97 -28.65 6.21 -9.67
N SER A 98 -27.45 6.15 -9.09
CA SER A 98 -27.27 5.71 -7.69
C SER A 98 -27.78 6.74 -6.68
N ALA A 99 -27.77 8.04 -7.02
CA ALA A 99 -28.39 9.09 -6.20
C ALA A 99 -29.93 9.00 -6.23
N ALA A 100 -30.52 8.67 -7.39
CA ALA A 100 -31.96 8.47 -7.54
C ALA A 100 -32.44 7.23 -6.78
N VAL A 101 -31.74 6.09 -6.90
CA VAL A 101 -32.05 4.84 -6.18
C VAL A 101 -32.03 5.02 -4.66
N ARG A 102 -31.03 5.74 -4.11
CA ARG A 102 -30.96 6.05 -2.68
C ARG A 102 -32.12 6.93 -2.20
N ARG A 103 -32.71 7.74 -3.08
CA ARG A 103 -33.91 8.54 -2.76
C ARG A 103 -35.21 7.76 -2.92
N SER A 104 -35.24 6.71 -3.75
CA SER A 104 -36.47 5.97 -4.07
C SER A 104 -36.61 4.63 -3.34
N GLY A 105 -35.57 4.14 -2.65
CA GLY A 105 -35.52 2.78 -2.06
C GLY A 105 -35.98 2.61 -0.61
N GLY A 106 -36.67 3.59 -0.02
CA GLY A 106 -37.18 3.53 1.36
C GLY A 106 -38.66 3.10 1.46
N ILE A 107 -39.15 2.24 0.57
CA ILE A 107 -40.50 1.66 0.70
C ILE A 107 -40.36 0.15 0.92
N SER A 108 -40.65 -0.24 2.16
CA SER A 108 -40.79 -1.61 2.64
C SER A 108 -41.78 -2.41 1.80
N ILE A 109 -41.45 -3.68 1.55
CA ILE A 109 -42.41 -4.79 1.54
C ILE A 109 -41.78 -5.97 2.26
#